data_AF-A0A8X6QMV5-F1
#
_entry.id   AF-A0A8X6QMV5-F1
#
_cell.length_a   1.000
_cell.length_b   1.000
_cell.length_c   1.000
_cell.angle_alpha   90.00
_cell.angle_beta   90.00
_cell.angle_gamma   90.00
#
_symmetry.space_group_name_H-M   'P 1'
#
loop_
_entity.id
_entity.type
_entity.pdbx_description
1 polymer ?
#
loop_
_entity_poly.entity_id
_entity_poly.type
_entity_poly.pdbx_seq_one_letter_code
_entity_poly.pdbx_strand_id
1 'polypeptide(L)'
;MSFKALKTVEGVVHPIFQAAFRTLALLEDDTPWDGILEEASIFDSPYKIRELYAIMIVCCHVGYPIYLWKNTRKVCKKIFEGEWRERVEILSRSLILLTTNVLSF
;
A
#
# COMPACT_ATOMS: atom_id res chain seq x y z
N MET A 1 -1.43 22.63 -32.97
CA MET A 1 -2.66 21.82 -32.89
C MET A 1 -2.80 21.32 -31.45
N SER A 2 -3.97 21.47 -30.84
CA SER A 2 -4.21 21.15 -29.42
C SER A 2 -5.13 19.93 -29.33
N PHE A 3 -4.78 18.97 -28.47
CA PHE A 3 -5.56 17.74 -28.22
C PHE A 3 -6.85 17.99 -27.41
N LYS A 4 -7.46 19.18 -27.52
CA LYS A 4 -8.66 19.56 -26.77
C LYS A 4 -9.82 18.60 -27.00
N ALA A 5 -9.94 18.06 -28.22
CA ALA A 5 -10.95 17.06 -28.57
C ALA A 5 -10.84 15.77 -27.75
N LEU A 6 -9.62 15.32 -27.39
CA LEU A 6 -9.41 14.13 -26.55
C LEU A 6 -9.79 14.36 -25.08
N LYS A 7 -10.04 15.61 -24.68
CA LYS A 7 -10.52 15.97 -23.33
C LYS A 7 -12.01 16.28 -23.33
N THR A 8 -12.70 16.23 -24.47
CA THR A 8 -14.12 16.57 -24.57
C THR A 8 -14.94 15.29 -24.57
N VAL A 9 -15.84 15.15 -23.60
CA VAL A 9 -16.80 14.04 -23.51
C VAL A 9 -18.19 14.64 -23.44
N GLU A 10 -19.09 14.23 -24.35
CA GLU A 10 -20.47 14.74 -24.43
C GLU A 10 -20.58 16.28 -24.44
N GLY A 11 -19.59 16.96 -25.03
CA GLY A 11 -19.53 18.43 -25.08
C GLY A 11 -18.89 19.11 -23.87
N VAL A 12 -18.52 18.36 -22.82
CA VAL A 12 -17.83 18.88 -21.62
C VAL A 12 -16.31 18.70 -21.77
N VAL A 13 -15.54 19.77 -21.57
CA VAL A 13 -14.07 19.71 -21.61
C VAL A 13 -13.52 19.41 -20.22
N HIS A 14 -12.88 18.26 -20.07
CA HIS A 14 -12.27 17.82 -18.82
C HIS A 14 -10.87 18.44 -18.59
N PRO A 15 -10.48 18.62 -17.32
CA PRO A 15 -9.21 19.28 -16.95
C PRO A 15 -7.96 18.45 -17.25
N ILE A 16 -8.06 17.12 -17.34
CA ILE A 16 -6.97 16.20 -17.73
C ILE A 16 -7.52 15.08 -18.62
N PHE A 17 -6.68 14.47 -19.48
CA PHE A 17 -7.12 13.38 -20.36
C PHE A 17 -7.73 12.23 -19.56
N GLN A 18 -7.07 11.81 -18.46
CA GLN A 18 -7.55 10.72 -17.60
C GLN A 18 -8.99 10.93 -17.11
N ALA A 19 -9.41 12.19 -16.87
CA ALA A 19 -10.77 12.50 -16.44
C ALA A 19 -11.79 12.31 -17.59
N ALA A 20 -11.46 12.70 -18.81
CA ALA A 20 -12.30 12.42 -19.98
C ALA A 20 -12.44 10.91 -20.22
N PHE A 21 -11.33 10.18 -20.15
CA PHE A 21 -11.34 8.72 -20.36
C PHE A 21 -12.10 7.98 -19.24
N ARG A 22 -12.07 8.48 -17.99
CA ARG A 22 -12.92 7.98 -16.89
C ARG A 22 -14.41 8.23 -17.14
N THR A 23 -14.79 9.41 -17.62
CA THR A 23 -16.19 9.71 -17.98
C THR A 23 -16.69 8.81 -19.10
N LEU A 24 -15.81 8.41 -20.01
CA LEU A 24 -16.12 7.43 -21.06
C LEU A 24 -16.09 5.97 -20.57
N ALA A 25 -15.85 5.71 -19.27
CA ALA A 25 -15.64 4.38 -18.70
C ALA A 25 -14.57 3.54 -19.45
N LEU A 26 -13.60 4.21 -20.09
CA LEU A 26 -12.51 3.57 -20.83
C LEU A 26 -11.33 3.19 -19.94
N LEU A 27 -11.33 3.68 -18.70
CA LEU A 27 -10.41 3.25 -17.65
C LEU A 27 -11.23 2.44 -16.66
N GLU A 28 -10.77 1.23 -16.34
CA GLU A 28 -11.29 0.48 -15.21
C GLU A 28 -11.22 1.36 -13.95
N ASP A 29 -12.27 1.27 -13.15
CA ASP A 29 -12.33 1.97 -11.87
C ASP A 29 -11.10 1.60 -11.05
N ASP A 30 -10.53 2.57 -10.31
CA ASP A 30 -9.31 2.36 -9.55
C ASP A 30 -9.49 1.10 -8.70
N THR A 31 -8.90 0.01 -9.15
CA THR A 31 -8.99 -1.32 -8.54
C THR A 31 -8.66 -1.18 -7.06
N PRO A 32 -9.22 -1.97 -6.12
CA PRO A 32 -9.00 -1.79 -4.70
C PRO A 32 -7.55 -2.17 -4.31
N TRP A 33 -6.59 -1.36 -4.74
CA TRP A 33 -5.18 -1.45 -4.50
C TRP A 33 -4.88 -1.45 -3.01
N ASP A 34 -5.74 -0.80 -2.23
CA ASP A 34 -5.71 -0.84 -0.77
C ASP A 34 -5.91 -2.26 -0.23
N GLY A 35 -6.82 -3.05 -0.82
CA GLY A 35 -7.05 -4.45 -0.43
C GLY A 35 -5.87 -5.35 -0.77
N ILE A 36 -5.27 -5.17 -1.95
CA ILE A 36 -4.07 -5.91 -2.37
C ILE A 36 -2.88 -5.62 -1.44
N LEU A 37 -2.69 -4.36 -1.05
CA LEU A 37 -1.64 -3.99 -0.11
C LEU A 37 -1.89 -4.52 1.31
N GLU A 38 -3.15 -4.59 1.75
CA GLU A 38 -3.50 -5.21 3.02
C GLU A 38 -3.27 -6.73 3.00
N GLU A 39 -3.67 -7.44 1.95
CA GLU A 39 -3.42 -8.87 1.82
C GLU A 39 -1.92 -9.18 1.79
N ALA A 40 -1.15 -8.43 1.00
CA ALA A 40 0.30 -8.59 0.93
C ALA A 40 0.98 -8.36 2.29
N SER A 41 0.41 -7.50 3.14
CA SER A 41 0.98 -7.18 4.46
C SER A 41 0.97 -8.33 5.46
N ILE A 42 0.12 -9.33 5.23
CA ILE A 42 0.02 -10.51 6.09
C ILE A 42 1.22 -11.44 5.88
N PHE A 43 1.78 -11.44 4.67
CA PHE A 43 2.76 -12.44 4.24
C PHE A 43 4.16 -11.88 4.05
N ASP A 44 4.31 -10.56 3.98
CA ASP A 44 5.53 -9.98 3.44
C ASP A 44 6.11 -8.80 4.22
N SER A 45 7.40 -8.57 4.00
CA SER A 45 8.21 -7.55 4.64
C SER A 45 7.88 -6.13 4.12
N PRO A 46 8.20 -5.08 4.89
CA PRO A 46 8.03 -3.70 4.43
C PRO A 46 8.79 -3.38 3.14
N TYR A 47 9.88 -4.10 2.84
CA TYR A 47 10.62 -3.95 1.59
C TYR A 47 9.78 -4.41 0.39
N LYS A 48 9.20 -5.60 0.47
CA LYS A 48 8.39 -6.18 -0.60
C LYS A 48 7.09 -5.43 -0.84
N ILE A 49 6.49 -4.88 0.22
CA ILE A 49 5.34 -3.97 0.09
C ILE A 49 5.66 -2.71 -0.72
N ARG A 50 6.88 -2.16 -0.60
CA ARG A 50 7.33 -1.02 -1.42
C ARG A 50 7.63 -1.42 -2.87
N GLU A 51 8.16 -2.62 -3.09
CA GLU A 51 8.39 -3.19 -4.42
C GLU A 51 7.05 -3.38 -5.15
N LEU A 52 6.04 -3.93 -4.47
CA LEU A 52 4.68 -4.07 -4.98
C LEU A 52 4.07 -2.71 -5.36
N TYR A 53 4.21 -1.69 -4.50
CA TYR A 53 3.77 -0.33 -4.81
C TYR A 53 4.42 0.23 -6.10
N ALA A 54 5.73 0.00 -6.30
CA ALA A 54 6.41 0.44 -7.51
C ALA A 54 5.87 -0.26 -8.76
N ILE A 55 5.62 -1.58 -8.69
CA ILE A 55 5.01 -2.36 -9.77
C ILE A 55 3.61 -1.82 -10.10
N MET A 56 2.79 -1.55 -9.09
CA MET A 56 1.44 -1.01 -9.28
C MET A 56 1.47 0.34 -10.01
N ILE A 57 2.39 1.23 -9.66
CA ILE A 57 2.52 2.52 -10.35
C ILE A 57 2.91 2.36 -11.81
N VAL A 58 3.88 1.48 -12.09
CA VAL A 58 4.42 1.32 -13.45
C VAL A 58 3.43 0.58 -14.35
N CYS A 59 2.75 -0.43 -13.82
CA CYS A 59 2.00 -1.39 -14.64
C CYS A 59 0.48 -1.13 -14.64
N CYS A 60 -0.08 -0.47 -13.63
CA CYS A 60 -1.53 -0.49 -13.39
C CYS A 60 -2.24 0.86 -13.52
N HIS A 61 -1.57 1.89 -14.08
CA HIS A 61 -2.17 3.21 -14.32
C HIS A 61 -2.95 3.80 -13.12
N VAL A 62 -2.40 3.63 -11.92
CA VAL A 62 -3.00 4.08 -10.65
C VAL A 62 -3.44 5.55 -10.75
N GLY A 63 -4.73 5.82 -10.54
CA GLY A 63 -5.27 7.17 -10.60
C GLY A 63 -4.70 8.13 -9.56
N TYR A 64 -4.48 7.62 -8.34
CA TYR A 64 -4.07 8.42 -7.19
C TYR A 64 -2.84 7.80 -6.48
N PRO A 65 -1.65 7.86 -7.09
CA PRO A 65 -0.44 7.20 -6.56
C PRO A 65 0.01 7.77 -5.21
N ILE A 66 -0.31 9.03 -4.91
CA ILE A 66 -0.02 9.68 -3.62
C ILE A 66 -0.93 9.12 -2.52
N TYR A 67 -2.20 8.87 -2.83
CA TYR A 67 -3.13 8.27 -1.89
C TYR A 67 -2.70 6.83 -1.57
N LEU A 68 -2.37 6.07 -2.61
CA LEU A 68 -1.87 4.71 -2.48
C LEU A 68 -0.60 4.65 -1.62
N TRP A 69 0.37 5.56 -1.83
CA TRP A 69 1.59 5.64 -1.02
C TRP A 69 1.32 5.86 0.47
N LYS A 70 0.36 6.74 0.79
CA LYS A 70 -0.02 6.97 2.19
C LYS A 70 -0.51 5.68 2.83
N ASN A 71 -1.24 4.85 2.09
CA ASN A 71 -1.68 3.55 2.58
C ASN A 71 -0.50 2.57 2.72
N THR A 72 0.34 2.42 1.68
CA THR A 72 1.56 1.60 1.71
C THR A 72 2.44 1.91 2.93
N ARG A 73 2.59 3.21 3.27
CA ARG A 73 3.38 3.64 4.44
C ARG A 73 2.72 3.25 5.77
N LYS A 74 1.38 3.34 5.88
CA LYS A 74 0.65 2.87 7.07
C LYS A 74 0.82 1.37 7.26
N VAL A 75 0.71 0.60 6.18
CA VAL A 75 0.90 -0.86 6.17
C VAL A 75 2.32 -1.22 6.62
N CYS A 76 3.35 -0.61 6.05
CA CYS A 76 4.74 -0.84 6.45
C CYS A 76 4.98 -0.54 7.95
N LYS A 77 4.35 0.52 8.48
CA LYS A 77 4.44 0.86 9.90
C LYS A 77 3.79 -0.22 10.78
N LYS A 78 2.61 -0.73 10.39
CA LYS A 78 1.93 -1.83 11.11
C LYS A 78 2.79 -3.09 11.16
N ILE A 79 3.40 -3.48 10.04
CA ILE A 79 4.29 -4.66 9.98
C ILE A 79 5.46 -4.48 10.95
N PHE A 80 6.15 -3.33 10.88
CA PHE A 80 7.27 -3.05 11.76
C PHE A 80 6.88 -3.06 13.25
N GLU A 81 5.73 -2.48 13.62
CA GLU A 81 5.23 -2.50 14.99
C GLU A 81 4.82 -3.91 15.46
N GLY A 82 4.31 -4.74 14.56
CA GLY A 82 4.01 -6.16 14.81
C GLY A 82 5.29 -6.94 15.13
N GLU A 83 6.30 -6.84 14.25
CA GLU A 83 7.61 -7.47 14.46
C GLU A 83 8.28 -7.00 15.76
N TRP A 84 8.21 -5.71 16.08
CA TRP A 84 8.77 -5.18 17.32
C TRP A 84 8.06 -5.75 18.56
N ARG A 85 6.72 -5.83 18.54
CA ARG A 85 5.94 -6.44 19.63
C ARG A 85 6.34 -7.89 19.85
N GLU A 86 6.41 -8.67 18.78
CA GLU A 86 6.80 -10.08 18.85
C GLU A 86 8.21 -10.24 19.43
N ARG A 87 9.18 -9.45 18.96
CA ARG A 87 10.56 -9.48 19.49
C ARG A 87 10.63 -9.13 20.98
N VAL A 88 9.92 -8.08 21.41
CA VAL A 88 9.86 -7.69 22.82
C VAL A 88 9.23 -8.80 23.67
N GLU A 89 8.18 -9.45 23.17
CA GLU A 89 7.54 -10.54 23.88
C GLU A 89 8.46 -11.76 24.01
N ILE A 90 9.18 -12.11 22.94
CA ILE A 90 10.20 -13.18 22.96
C ILE A 90 11.27 -12.86 23.99
N LEU A 91 11.86 -11.66 23.95
CA LEU A 91 12.91 -11.24 24.89
C LEU A 91 12.39 -11.24 26.34
N SER A 92 11.16 -10.82 26.56
CA SER A 92 10.53 -10.82 27.89
C SER A 92 10.36 -12.25 28.41
N ARG A 93 9.86 -13.18 27.58
CA ARG A 93 9.74 -14.60 27.93
C ARG A 93 11.11 -15.23 28.22
N SER A 94 12.11 -14.96 27.38
CA SER A 94 13.48 -15.45 27.58
C SER A 94 14.10 -14.93 28.88
N LEU A 95 13.91 -13.64 29.21
CA LEU A 95 14.42 -13.04 30.44
C LEU A 95 13.76 -13.69 31.67
N ILE A 96 12.44 -13.86 31.65
CA ILE A 96 11.71 -14.53 32.74
C ILE A 96 12.28 -15.93 32.97
N LEU A 97 12.40 -16.75 31.91
CA LEU A 97 12.95 -18.11 32.00
C LEU A 97 14.36 -18.16 32.58
N LEU A 98 15.22 -17.21 32.21
CA LEU A 98 16.57 -17.10 32.77
C LEU A 98 16.52 -16.74 34.25
N THR A 99 15.70 -15.77 34.65
CA THR A 99 15.61 -15.33 36.05
C THR A 99 14.97 -16.36 36.97
N THR A 100 13.96 -17.12 36.51
CA THR A 100 13.32 -18.16 37.31
C THR A 100 14.21 -19.37 37.53
N ASN A 101 15.06 -19.72 36.55
CA ASN A 101 16.00 -20.85 36.67
C ASN A 101 17.20 -20.53 37.58
N VAL A 102 17.55 -19.26 37.77
CA VAL A 102 18.67 -18.84 38.65
C VAL A 102 18.23 -18.80 40.12
N LEU A 103 16.94 -18.64 40.41
CA LEU A 103 16.37 -18.61 41.77
C LEU A 103 15.96 -19.98 42.31
N SER A 104 16.09 -21.04 41.50
CA SER A 104 15.77 -22.42 41.86
C SER A 104 16.99 -23.28 42.25
N PHE A 105 18.15 -22.67 42.54
CA PHE A 105 19.36 -23.33 43.07
C PHE A 105 19.79 -22.72 44.41
#